data_AF-Q1XF21-F1
#
_entry.id   AF-Q1XF21-F1
#
_cell.length_a   1.000
_cell.length_b   1.000
_cell.length_c   1.000
_cell.angle_alpha   90.00
_cell.angle_beta   90.00
_cell.angle_gamma   90.00
#
_symmetry.space_group_name_H-M   'P 1'
#
loop_
_entity.id
_entity.type
_entity.pdbx_description
1 polymer ?
#
loop_
_entity_poly.entity_id
_entity_poly.type
_entity_poly.pdbx_seq_one_letter_code
_entity_poly.pdbx_strand_id
1 'polypeptide(L)'
;VEGVVTVVAGIVFFFTFPAFPEQARFLKPAEREYVQAMLQADHGHSAAERKITLKDVGKALTDHRIWLGGFMYLGLIVPAYSYAYFSPTIIGTYNYSAIQTQLHSVPPWAAAFGFAMVTAVASDYLRHRFMFAILGIVVAIVGFAVLMTVHDPAHVNAQYGALFLVAMGAYSA
;
A
#
# COMPACT_ATOMS: atom_id res chain seq x y z
N VAL A 1 11.81 20.33 11.48
CA VAL A 1 11.77 19.16 12.36
C VAL A 1 10.76 18.17 11.78
N GLU A 2 11.25 17.26 10.95
CA GLU A 2 10.47 16.27 10.21
C GLU A 2 10.24 15.07 11.15
N GLY A 3 9.06 14.95 11.79
CA GLY A 3 8.73 13.83 12.68
C GLY A 3 8.12 14.18 14.03
N VAL A 4 8.11 15.45 14.45
CA VAL A 4 7.42 15.82 15.71
C VAL A 4 5.92 15.54 15.63
N VAL A 5 5.31 15.82 14.48
CA VAL A 5 3.88 15.55 14.26
C VAL A 5 3.56 14.06 14.38
N THR A 6 4.40 13.17 13.85
CA THR A 6 4.18 11.72 13.93
C THR A 6 4.39 11.20 15.35
N VAL A 7 5.37 11.72 16.09
CA VAL A 7 5.58 11.38 17.51
C VAL A 7 4.38 11.80 18.35
N VAL A 8 3.90 13.04 18.19
CA VAL A 8 2.73 13.54 18.91
C VAL A 8 1.48 12.71 18.57
N ALA A 9 1.26 12.40 17.29
CA ALA A 9 0.15 11.54 16.88
C ALA A 9 0.24 10.14 17.49
N GLY A 10 1.44 9.56 17.55
CA GLY A 10 1.68 8.26 18.20
C GLY A 10 1.34 8.26 19.69
N ILE A 11 1.74 9.32 20.43
CA ILE A 11 1.38 9.50 21.84
C ILE A 11 -0.14 9.60 21.99
N VAL A 12 -0.81 10.39 21.16
CA VAL A 12 -2.27 10.53 21.21
C VAL A 12 -2.95 9.18 20.96
N PHE A 13 -2.57 8.45 19.91
CA PHE A 13 -3.15 7.16 19.58
C PHE A 13 -2.91 6.09 20.65
N PHE A 14 -1.76 6.12 21.33
CA PHE A 14 -1.51 5.19 22.44
C PHE A 14 -2.56 5.31 23.57
N PHE A 15 -3.08 6.52 23.82
CA PHE A 15 -4.09 6.74 24.86
C PHE A 15 -5.53 6.66 24.35
N THR A 16 -5.78 6.93 23.07
CA THR A 16 -7.15 7.01 22.53
C THR A 16 -7.60 5.76 21.77
N PHE A 17 -6.69 5.00 21.18
CA PHE A 17 -7.04 3.88 20.30
C PHE A 17 -7.26 2.58 21.11
N PRO A 18 -8.46 1.99 21.10
CA PRO A 18 -8.73 0.75 21.81
C PRO A 18 -8.06 -0.43 21.11
N ALA A 19 -7.48 -1.36 21.87
CA ALA A 19 -6.88 -2.57 21.31
C ALA A 19 -7.93 -3.57 20.79
N PHE A 20 -9.13 -3.55 21.36
CA PHE A 20 -10.23 -4.42 20.97
C PHE A 20 -11.58 -3.68 20.97
N PRO A 21 -12.57 -4.12 20.17
CA PRO A 21 -13.90 -3.49 20.11
C PRO A 21 -14.58 -3.38 21.48
N GLU A 22 -14.33 -4.33 22.39
CA GLU A 22 -14.84 -4.33 23.77
C GLU A 22 -14.41 -3.09 24.55
N GLN A 23 -13.19 -2.61 24.28
CA GLN A 23 -12.56 -1.50 24.98
C GLN A 23 -12.85 -0.15 24.30
N ALA A 24 -13.53 -0.16 23.15
CA ALA A 24 -13.82 1.03 22.36
C ALA A 24 -14.81 1.94 23.09
N ARG A 25 -14.29 3.02 23.69
CA ARG A 25 -15.07 4.01 24.46
C ARG A 25 -15.97 4.89 23.59
N PHE A 26 -15.74 4.92 22.27
CA PHE A 26 -16.49 5.75 21.33
C PHE A 26 -17.71 5.04 20.70
N LEU A 27 -17.83 3.71 20.84
CA LEU A 27 -18.95 2.93 20.29
C LEU A 27 -20.10 2.83 21.29
N LYS A 28 -21.33 2.98 20.81
CA LYS A 28 -22.53 2.62 21.59
C LYS A 28 -22.60 1.11 21.80
N PRO A 29 -23.32 0.62 22.83
CA PRO A 29 -23.44 -0.82 23.08
C PRO A 29 -23.93 -1.62 21.87
N ALA A 30 -24.95 -1.12 21.14
CA ALA A 30 -25.48 -1.79 19.95
C ALA A 30 -24.49 -1.78 18.77
N GLU A 31 -23.72 -0.71 18.58
CA GLU A 31 -22.70 -0.62 17.54
C GLU A 31 -21.54 -1.57 17.84
N ARG A 32 -21.17 -1.69 19.12
CA ARG A 32 -20.15 -2.62 19.58
C ARG A 32 -20.55 -4.08 19.34
N GLU A 33 -21.79 -4.44 19.66
CA GLU A 33 -22.32 -5.78 19.42
C GLU A 33 -22.34 -6.11 17.92
N TYR A 34 -22.75 -5.16 17.08
CA TYR A 34 -22.71 -5.32 15.62
C TYR A 34 -21.28 -5.56 15.11
N VAL A 35 -20.31 -4.72 15.53
CA VAL A 35 -18.91 -4.85 15.12
C VAL A 35 -18.31 -6.18 15.60
N GLN A 36 -18.64 -6.63 16.81
CA GLN A 36 -18.23 -7.95 17.31
C GLN A 36 -18.81 -9.08 16.48
N ALA A 37 -20.11 -9.03 16.16
CA ALA A 37 -20.75 -10.06 15.33
C ALA A 37 -20.15 -10.11 13.91
N MET A 38 -19.88 -8.94 13.31
CA MET A 38 -19.22 -8.83 12.01
C MET A 38 -17.81 -9.42 12.04
N LEU A 39 -16.99 -9.04 13.03
CA LEU A 39 -15.64 -9.59 13.20
C LEU A 39 -15.65 -11.11 13.45
N GLN A 40 -16.64 -11.61 14.20
CA GLN A 40 -16.79 -13.05 14.42
C GLN A 40 -17.18 -13.81 13.16
N ALA A 41 -17.98 -13.20 12.27
CA ALA A 41 -18.32 -13.78 10.98
C ALA A 41 -17.11 -13.82 10.02
N ASP A 42 -16.29 -12.77 10.00
CA ASP A 42 -15.16 -12.65 9.07
C ASP A 42 -13.91 -13.41 9.54
N HIS A 43 -13.60 -13.36 10.83
CA HIS A 43 -12.34 -13.89 11.39
C HIS A 43 -12.52 -15.05 12.38
N GLY A 44 -13.76 -15.45 12.66
CA GLY A 44 -14.08 -16.41 13.72
C GLY A 44 -14.03 -15.78 15.12
N HIS A 45 -14.16 -16.61 16.16
CA HIS A 45 -14.11 -16.13 17.55
C HIS A 45 -12.80 -15.40 17.85
N SER A 46 -12.89 -14.22 18.48
CA SER A 46 -11.74 -13.41 18.89
C SER A 46 -10.76 -14.27 19.69
N ALA A 47 -9.62 -14.60 19.09
CA ALA A 47 -8.60 -15.47 19.66
C ALA A 47 -7.68 -14.72 20.64
N ALA A 48 -8.18 -13.67 21.31
CA ALA A 48 -7.41 -12.81 22.22
C ALA A 48 -6.69 -13.61 23.32
N GLU A 49 -7.25 -14.77 23.72
CA GLU A 49 -6.66 -15.65 24.75
C GLU A 49 -5.92 -16.87 24.19
N ARG A 50 -5.88 -17.08 22.86
CA ARG A 50 -5.24 -18.26 22.28
C ARG A 50 -3.72 -18.08 22.25
N LYS A 51 -3.02 -18.82 23.11
CA LYS A 51 -1.55 -18.87 23.10
C LYS A 51 -1.03 -19.47 21.78
N ILE A 52 -0.23 -18.71 21.05
CA ILE A 52 0.48 -19.21 19.86
C ILE A 52 1.49 -20.26 20.31
N THR A 53 1.38 -21.47 19.77
CA THR A 53 2.31 -22.56 20.09
C THR A 53 3.36 -22.74 19.00
N LEU A 54 4.52 -23.33 19.33
CA LEU A 54 5.54 -23.69 18.34
C LEU A 54 5.00 -24.64 17.25
N LYS A 55 3.98 -25.43 17.57
CA LYS A 55 3.27 -26.28 16.61
C LYS A 55 2.50 -25.46 15.58
N ASP A 56 1.92 -24.32 15.97
CA ASP A 56 1.24 -23.40 15.05
C ASP A 56 2.25 -22.72 14.11
N VAL A 57 3.43 -22.34 14.64
CA VAL A 57 4.54 -21.81 13.82
C VAL A 57 5.00 -22.85 12.78
N GLY A 58 5.22 -24.10 13.21
CA GLY A 58 5.58 -25.19 12.31
C GLY A 58 4.56 -25.40 11.20
N LYS A 59 3.26 -25.37 11.53
CA LYS A 59 2.18 -25.46 10.52
C LYS A 59 2.25 -24.32 9.50
N ALA A 60 2.45 -23.08 9.96
CA ALA A 60 2.55 -21.92 9.07
C ALA A 60 3.77 -22.04 8.14
N LEU A 61 4.92 -22.47 8.65
CA LEU A 61 6.13 -22.66 7.83
C LEU A 61 5.99 -23.79 6.80
N THR A 62 5.19 -24.81 7.07
CA THR A 62 4.93 -25.90 6.12
C THR A 62 3.81 -25.61 5.12
N ASP A 63 3.06 -24.53 5.30
CA ASP A 63 1.95 -24.19 4.40
C ASP A 63 2.49 -23.52 3.13
N HIS A 64 2.45 -24.27 2.02
CA HIS A 64 2.81 -23.79 0.69
C HIS A 64 2.06 -22.52 0.26
N ARG A 65 0.82 -22.29 0.76
CA ARG A 65 0.04 -21.08 0.42
C ARG A 65 0.68 -19.82 0.96
N ILE A 66 1.31 -19.90 2.13
CA ILE A 66 2.03 -18.78 2.74
C ILE A 66 3.25 -18.43 1.89
N TRP A 67 4.01 -19.43 1.46
CA TRP A 67 5.17 -19.21 0.59
C TRP A 67 4.77 -18.68 -0.78
N LEU A 68 3.74 -19.24 -1.42
CA LEU A 68 3.22 -18.74 -2.69
C LEU A 68 2.74 -17.29 -2.56
N GLY A 69 1.97 -16.96 -1.52
CA GLY A 69 1.56 -15.59 -1.24
C GLY A 69 2.75 -14.65 -0.99
N GLY A 70 3.77 -15.11 -0.28
CA GLY A 70 5.01 -14.37 -0.06
C GLY A 70 5.77 -14.10 -1.36
N PHE A 71 5.88 -15.08 -2.25
CA PHE A 71 6.49 -14.89 -3.58
C PHE A 71 5.68 -13.95 -4.46
N MET A 72 4.35 -14.04 -4.44
CA MET A 72 3.48 -13.09 -5.15
C MET A 72 3.70 -11.67 -4.63
N TYR A 73 3.77 -11.50 -3.30
CA TYR A 73 4.04 -10.20 -2.67
C TYR A 73 5.43 -9.67 -3.02
N LEU A 74 6.44 -10.54 -3.11
CA LEU A 74 7.79 -10.17 -3.53
C LEU A 74 7.78 -9.52 -4.92
N GLY A 75 7.00 -10.10 -5.85
CA GLY A 75 6.84 -9.57 -7.21
C GLY A 75 6.25 -8.16 -7.27
N LEU A 76 5.47 -7.75 -6.27
CA LEU A 76 4.89 -6.40 -6.16
C LEU A 76 5.78 -5.44 -5.38
N ILE A 77 6.32 -5.89 -4.24
CA ILE A 77 7.00 -5.03 -3.27
C ILE A 77 8.37 -4.56 -3.78
N VAL A 78 9.08 -5.41 -4.53
CA VAL A 78 10.40 -5.06 -5.09
C VAL A 78 10.30 -3.91 -6.09
N PRO A 79 9.40 -3.95 -7.10
CA PRO A 79 9.18 -2.80 -7.99
C PRO A 79 8.69 -1.55 -7.25
N ALA A 80 7.77 -1.70 -6.29
CA ALA A 80 7.23 -0.56 -5.53
C ALA A 80 8.34 0.19 -4.77
N TYR A 81 9.19 -0.53 -4.02
CA TYR A 81 10.33 0.10 -3.34
C TYR A 81 11.39 0.64 -4.32
N SER A 82 11.64 -0.07 -5.42
CA SER A 82 12.56 0.42 -6.44
C SER A 82 12.11 1.78 -6.96
N TYR A 83 10.82 1.94 -7.23
CA TYR A 83 10.24 3.23 -7.56
C TYR A 83 10.41 4.27 -6.44
N ALA A 84 10.05 3.93 -5.20
CA ALA A 84 10.10 4.86 -4.07
C ALA A 84 11.52 5.40 -3.82
N TYR A 85 12.54 4.55 -3.93
CA TYR A 85 13.94 4.95 -3.71
C TYR A 85 14.56 5.69 -4.89
N PHE A 86 14.26 5.26 -6.12
CA PHE A 86 14.95 5.81 -7.30
C PHE A 86 14.19 6.94 -7.98
N SER A 87 12.89 7.12 -7.76
CA SER A 87 12.11 8.17 -8.43
C SER A 87 12.65 9.60 -8.18
N PRO A 88 13.07 10.02 -6.97
CA PRO A 88 13.61 11.36 -6.79
C PRO A 88 14.96 11.52 -7.51
N THR A 89 15.77 10.46 -7.52
CA THR A 89 17.06 10.43 -8.23
C THR A 89 16.85 10.55 -9.74
N ILE A 90 15.88 9.83 -10.31
CA ILE A 90 15.50 9.91 -11.72
C ILE A 90 15.04 11.33 -12.07
N ILE A 91 14.15 11.92 -11.26
CA ILE A 91 13.67 13.29 -11.47
C ILE A 91 14.82 14.31 -11.37
N GLY A 92 15.79 14.05 -10.49
CA GLY A 92 16.99 14.88 -10.37
C GLY A 92 17.85 14.90 -11.63
N THR A 93 17.77 13.88 -12.50
CA THR A 93 18.49 13.87 -13.78
C THR A 93 17.96 14.89 -14.79
N TYR A 94 16.78 15.47 -14.55
CA TYR A 94 16.12 16.44 -15.44
C TYR A 94 16.63 17.88 -15.28
N ASN A 95 17.81 18.07 -14.66
CA ASN A 95 18.42 19.37 -14.37
C ASN A 95 17.57 20.29 -13.48
N TYR A 96 16.72 19.70 -12.62
CA TYR A 96 16.00 20.43 -11.60
C TYR A 96 16.88 20.72 -10.38
N SER A 97 16.60 21.84 -9.70
CA SER A 97 17.19 22.10 -8.38
C SER A 97 16.70 21.06 -7.36
N ALA A 98 17.43 20.85 -6.27
CA ALA A 98 17.05 19.89 -5.24
C ALA A 98 15.63 20.11 -4.69
N ILE A 99 15.21 21.37 -4.52
CA ILE A 99 13.85 21.72 -4.08
C ILE A 99 12.81 21.37 -5.16
N GLN A 100 13.10 21.66 -6.43
CA GLN A 100 12.20 21.33 -7.54
C GLN A 100 12.08 19.81 -7.72
N THR A 101 13.18 19.06 -7.61
CA THR A 101 13.16 17.60 -7.68
C THR A 101 12.23 17.01 -6.63
N GLN A 102 12.30 17.50 -5.39
CA GLN A 102 11.39 17.05 -4.33
C GLN A 102 9.96 17.52 -4.56
N LEU A 103 9.76 18.71 -5.12
CA LEU A 103 8.42 19.18 -5.48
C LEU A 103 7.79 18.31 -6.58
N HIS A 104 8.59 17.87 -7.56
CA HIS A 104 8.16 17.00 -8.66
C HIS A 104 8.02 15.53 -8.26
N SER A 105 8.58 15.09 -7.14
CA SER A 105 8.37 13.71 -6.65
C SER A 105 7.00 13.53 -6.00
N VAL A 106 6.35 14.60 -5.52
CA VAL A 106 5.04 14.55 -4.84
C VAL A 106 3.85 14.22 -5.77
N PRO A 107 3.69 14.84 -6.96
CA PRO A 107 2.53 14.62 -7.81
C PRO A 107 2.28 13.15 -8.22
N PRO A 108 3.30 12.33 -8.56
CA PRO A 108 3.10 10.91 -8.78
C PRO A 108 2.42 10.19 -7.60
N TRP A 109 2.79 10.51 -6.36
CA TRP A 109 2.17 9.94 -5.17
C TRP A 109 0.72 10.39 -5.00
N ALA A 110 0.42 11.66 -5.29
CA ALA A 110 -0.95 12.16 -5.25
C ALA A 110 -1.83 11.47 -6.30
N ALA A 111 -1.30 11.25 -7.51
CA ALA A 111 -1.98 10.50 -8.56
C ALA A 111 -2.19 9.03 -8.17
N ALA A 112 -1.18 8.39 -7.56
CA ALA A 112 -1.28 7.03 -7.04
C ALA A 112 -2.36 6.91 -5.96
N PHE A 113 -2.43 7.88 -5.04
CA PHE A 113 -3.50 7.92 -4.04
C PHE A 113 -4.89 8.00 -4.68
N GLY A 114 -5.09 8.92 -5.63
CA GLY A 114 -6.37 9.05 -6.34
C GLY A 114 -6.75 7.78 -7.09
N PHE A 115 -5.80 7.19 -7.82
CA PHE A 115 -6.01 5.95 -8.57
C PHE A 115 -6.30 4.76 -7.65
N ALA A 116 -5.62 4.65 -6.50
CA ALA A 116 -5.86 3.63 -5.50
C ALA A 116 -7.28 3.73 -4.91
N MET A 117 -7.76 4.95 -4.62
CA MET A 117 -9.12 5.16 -4.12
C MET A 117 -10.18 4.75 -5.15
N VAL A 118 -10.00 5.15 -6.42
CA VAL A 118 -10.90 4.74 -7.50
C VAL A 118 -10.88 3.22 -7.68
N THR A 119 -9.69 2.62 -7.67
CA THR A 119 -9.51 1.17 -7.79
C THR A 119 -10.17 0.42 -6.63
N ALA A 120 -10.03 0.91 -5.40
CA ALA A 120 -10.67 0.33 -4.22
C ALA A 120 -12.20 0.35 -4.34
N VAL A 121 -12.79 1.51 -4.61
CA VAL A 121 -14.25 1.65 -4.75
C VAL A 121 -14.78 0.79 -5.91
N ALA A 122 -14.11 0.80 -7.06
CA ALA A 122 -14.53 0.01 -8.22
C ALA A 122 -14.37 -1.50 -7.97
N SER A 123 -13.29 -1.92 -7.29
CA SER A 123 -13.05 -3.31 -6.90
C SER A 123 -14.12 -3.82 -5.96
N ASP A 124 -14.50 -3.03 -4.96
CA ASP A 124 -15.51 -3.41 -3.97
C ASP A 124 -16.90 -3.48 -4.61
N TYR A 125 -17.22 -2.56 -5.52
CA TYR A 125 -18.49 -2.56 -6.25
C TYR A 125 -18.64 -3.77 -7.18
N LEU A 126 -17.58 -4.10 -7.94
CA LEU A 126 -17.60 -5.25 -8.85
C LEU A 126 -17.29 -6.59 -8.17
N ARG A 127 -16.87 -6.55 -6.89
CA ARG A 127 -16.43 -7.71 -6.09
C ARG A 127 -15.38 -8.58 -6.81
N HIS A 128 -14.53 -7.95 -7.63
CA HIS A 128 -13.60 -8.67 -8.51
C HIS A 128 -12.14 -8.22 -8.33
N ARG A 129 -11.67 -8.28 -7.08
CA ARG A 129 -10.36 -7.77 -6.64
C ARG A 129 -9.17 -8.26 -7.46
N PHE A 130 -9.20 -9.51 -7.92
CA PHE A 130 -8.14 -10.08 -8.75
C PHE A 130 -7.91 -9.30 -10.06
N MET A 131 -8.99 -8.88 -10.73
CA MET A 131 -8.87 -8.18 -12.02
C MET A 131 -8.24 -6.80 -11.83
N PHE A 132 -8.62 -6.09 -10.77
CA PHE A 132 -8.05 -4.79 -10.44
C PHE A 132 -6.57 -4.87 -10.06
N ALA A 133 -6.16 -5.92 -9.35
CA ALA A 133 -4.74 -6.19 -9.07
C ALA A 133 -3.94 -6.39 -10.37
N ILE A 134 -4.43 -7.24 -11.29
CA ILE A 134 -3.78 -7.47 -12.59
C ILE A 134 -3.71 -6.18 -13.42
N LEU A 135 -4.77 -5.36 -13.44
CA LEU A 135 -4.76 -4.08 -14.14
C LEU A 135 -3.69 -3.13 -13.56
N GLY A 136 -3.58 -3.03 -12.24
CA GLY A 136 -2.53 -2.25 -11.58
C GLY A 136 -1.13 -2.73 -11.96
N ILE A 137 -0.90 -4.05 -11.96
CA ILE A 137 0.37 -4.66 -12.39
C ILE A 137 0.69 -4.31 -13.85
N VAL A 138 -0.28 -4.41 -14.77
CA VAL A 138 -0.08 -4.07 -16.18
C VAL A 138 0.28 -2.59 -16.34
N VAL A 139 -0.40 -1.69 -15.62
CA VAL A 139 -0.08 -0.25 -15.63
C VAL A 139 1.34 0.01 -15.15
N ALA A 140 1.77 -0.67 -14.08
CA ALA A 140 3.15 -0.57 -13.58
C ALA A 140 4.18 -1.08 -14.60
N ILE A 141 3.91 -2.22 -15.25
CA ILE A 141 4.79 -2.79 -16.29
C ILE A 141 4.94 -1.81 -17.46
N VAL A 142 3.85 -1.18 -17.91
CA VAL A 142 3.91 -0.17 -18.98
C VAL A 142 4.79 1.01 -18.56
N GLY A 143 4.63 1.52 -17.33
CA GLY A 143 5.48 2.60 -16.81
C GLY A 143 6.96 2.22 -16.78
N PHE A 144 7.30 1.03 -16.28
CA PHE A 144 8.68 0.55 -16.27
C PHE A 144 9.24 0.33 -17.69
N ALA A 145 8.43 -0.20 -18.61
CA ALA A 145 8.85 -0.40 -20.00
C ALA A 145 9.22 0.92 -20.69
N VAL A 146 8.47 2.00 -20.43
CA VAL A 146 8.80 3.34 -20.94
C VAL A 146 10.10 3.85 -20.32
N LEU A 147 10.26 3.74 -19.00
CA LEU A 147 11.50 4.16 -18.32
C LEU A 147 12.74 3.37 -18.77
N MET A 148 12.57 2.12 -19.17
CA MET A 148 13.66 1.27 -19.68
C MET A 148 14.02 1.51 -21.15
N THR A 149 13.17 2.17 -21.93
CA THR A 149 13.37 2.34 -23.37
C THR A 149 13.66 3.79 -23.75
N VAL A 150 13.06 4.74 -23.04
CA VAL A 150 13.16 6.17 -23.34
C VAL A 150 14.19 6.82 -22.43
N HIS A 151 15.38 7.08 -22.98
CA HIS A 151 16.48 7.74 -22.26
C HIS A 151 16.85 9.11 -22.84
N ASP A 152 16.27 9.48 -23.98
CA ASP A 152 16.61 10.72 -24.67
C ASP A 152 16.15 11.95 -23.85
N PRO A 153 17.03 12.95 -23.63
CA PRO A 153 16.66 14.22 -23.01
C PRO A 153 15.50 14.96 -23.69
N ALA A 154 15.23 14.69 -24.98
CA ALA A 154 14.08 15.25 -25.68
C ALA A 154 12.72 14.73 -25.17
N HIS A 155 12.71 13.64 -24.40
CA HIS A 155 11.50 12.92 -23.98
C HIS A 155 11.31 12.90 -22.46
N VAL A 156 11.81 13.90 -21.73
CA VAL A 156 11.65 14.03 -20.25
C VAL A 156 10.18 13.93 -19.82
N ASN A 157 9.24 14.53 -20.56
CA ASN A 157 7.82 14.47 -20.23
C ASN A 157 7.25 13.04 -20.28
N ALA A 158 7.74 12.20 -21.21
CA ALA A 158 7.32 10.81 -21.31
C ALA A 158 7.87 9.99 -20.13
N GLN A 159 9.13 10.23 -19.75
CA GLN A 159 9.74 9.58 -18.58
C GLN A 159 9.04 10.01 -17.27
N TYR A 160 8.74 11.30 -17.12
CA TYR A 160 8.00 11.80 -15.96
C TYR A 160 6.58 11.23 -15.91
N GLY A 161 5.85 11.17 -17.02
CA GLY A 161 4.55 10.50 -17.09
C GLY A 161 4.63 9.00 -16.76
N ALA A 162 5.70 8.32 -17.16
CA ALA A 162 5.93 6.92 -16.81
C ALA A 162 6.11 6.71 -15.30
N LEU A 163 6.73 7.67 -14.58
CA LEU A 163 6.80 7.63 -13.12
C LEU A 163 5.41 7.68 -12.46
N PHE A 164 4.42 8.35 -13.05
CA PHE A 164 3.04 8.34 -12.56
C PHE A 164 2.40 6.98 -12.77
N LEU A 165 2.59 6.37 -13.94
CA LEU A 165 2.06 5.04 -14.24
C LEU A 165 2.64 3.98 -13.28
N VAL A 166 3.96 4.02 -13.03
CA VAL A 166 4.59 3.12 -12.06
C VAL A 166 4.00 3.32 -10.66
N ALA A 167 3.90 4.56 -10.18
CA ALA A 167 3.33 4.84 -8.86
C ALA A 167 1.87 4.38 -8.75
N MET A 168 1.03 4.73 -9.73
CA MET A 168 -0.37 4.35 -9.75
C MET A 168 -0.55 2.83 -9.78
N GLY A 169 0.16 2.15 -10.68
CA GLY A 169 0.05 0.71 -10.84
C GLY A 169 0.56 -0.08 -9.64
N ALA A 170 1.77 0.25 -9.16
CA ALA A 170 2.43 -0.52 -8.09
C ALA A 170 1.77 -0.33 -6.72
N TYR A 171 1.17 0.83 -6.44
CA TYR A 171 0.52 1.12 -5.15
C TYR A 171 -1.00 0.89 -5.14
N SER A 172 -1.57 0.42 -6.26
CA SER A 172 -3.00 0.08 -6.35
C SER A 172 -3.29 -1.39 -6.67
N ALA A 173 -2.25 -2.17 -7.01
CA ALA A 173 -2.34 -3.60 -7.24
C ALA A 173 -2.34 -4.41 -5.94
#